data_AF-A0A3B9N4Y6-F1
#
_entry.id   AF-A0A3B9N4Y6-F1
#
_cell.length_a   1.000
_cell.length_b   1.000
_cell.length_c   1.000
_cell.angle_alpha   90.00
_cell.angle_beta   90.00
_cell.angle_gamma   90.00
#
_symmetry.space_group_name_H-M   'P 1'
#
loop_
_entity.id
_entity.type
_entity.pdbx_description
1 polymer ?
#
loop_
_entity_poly.entity_id
_entity_poly.type
_entity_poly.pdbx_seq_one_letter_code
_entity_poly.pdbx_strand_id
1 'polypeptide(L)'
;MLTYKQKIKPALAMWVFFSLAVAMSLTTYLANDNFSLWDNILNTTDLLLVTTVTVVIYFFGDKSSKFTKFDQVCLIAVIVITLFWFITKTHFLSHIMIQSVLVISYFPVIRRLWQSKENTEPFSVWILMMIVPIFALLSSKGILATIYSVRAIASTGILLLLMLRVEYISYKLSGLQNERRFIELKKLRKKRA
;
A
#
# COMPACT_ATOMS: atom_id res chain seq x y z
N MET A 1 3.78 12.11 10.48
CA MET A 1 4.32 10.85 11.04
C MET A 1 3.18 10.15 11.78
N LEU A 2 2.57 9.11 11.18
CA LEU A 2 1.38 8.40 11.72
C LEU A 2 1.64 7.57 12.99
N THR A 3 2.83 7.71 13.60
CA THR A 3 3.23 7.01 14.83
C THR A 3 2.66 7.63 16.10
N TYR A 4 2.05 8.82 16.07
CA TYR A 4 1.62 9.52 17.29
C TYR A 4 0.27 9.07 17.88
N LYS A 5 -0.56 8.31 17.14
CA LYS A 5 -1.90 7.89 17.64
C LYS A 5 -2.05 6.41 18.00
N GLN A 6 -0.99 5.59 17.97
CA GLN A 6 -1.00 4.17 18.38
C GLN A 6 -2.09 3.25 17.77
N LYS A 7 -2.90 3.70 16.81
CA LYS A 7 -4.04 2.91 16.30
C LYS A 7 -3.66 1.87 15.25
N ILE A 8 -2.46 1.96 14.66
CA ILE A 8 -1.96 1.00 13.68
C ILE A 8 -0.47 0.80 13.95
N LYS A 9 -0.13 -0.29 14.64
CA LYS A 9 1.26 -0.73 14.75
C LYS A 9 1.59 -1.47 13.46
N PRO A 10 2.60 -1.07 12.67
CA PRO A 10 3.01 -1.86 11.52
C PRO A 10 3.43 -3.24 12.03
N ALA A 11 2.71 -4.28 11.63
CA ALA A 11 3.07 -5.65 11.98
C ALA A 11 4.36 -6.00 11.25
N LEU A 12 5.40 -6.44 11.99
CA LEU A 12 6.65 -6.94 11.41
C LEU A 12 6.36 -7.97 10.30
N ALA A 13 5.34 -8.82 10.53
CA ALA A 13 4.77 -9.76 9.57
C ALA A 13 4.54 -9.16 8.18
N MET A 14 3.92 -7.98 8.14
CA MET A 14 3.54 -7.29 6.91
C MET A 14 4.78 -6.96 6.08
N TRP A 15 5.76 -6.36 6.74
CA TRP A 15 7.00 -5.91 6.11
C TRP A 15 7.90 -7.09 5.71
N VAL A 16 7.90 -8.17 6.49
CA VAL A 16 8.60 -9.41 6.13
C VAL A 16 8.00 -10.03 4.87
N PHE A 17 6.67 -10.20 4.79
CA PHE A 17 6.08 -10.78 3.58
C PHE A 17 6.28 -9.86 2.37
N PHE A 18 6.20 -8.53 2.55
CA PHE A 18 6.49 -7.59 1.46
C PHE A 18 7.92 -7.69 0.99
N SER A 19 8.89 -7.81 1.90
CA SER A 19 10.29 -8.00 1.55
C SER A 19 10.50 -9.26 0.72
N LEU A 20 9.89 -10.38 1.11
CA LEU A 20 9.95 -11.63 0.36
C LEU A 20 9.26 -11.52 -1.01
N ALA A 21 8.06 -10.93 -1.06
CA ALA A 21 7.31 -10.78 -2.30
C ALA A 21 8.05 -9.89 -3.31
N VAL A 22 8.56 -8.74 -2.86
CA VAL A 22 9.30 -7.79 -3.71
C VAL A 22 10.64 -8.38 -4.15
N ALA A 23 11.34 -9.12 -3.27
CA ALA A 23 12.54 -9.86 -3.63
C ALA A 23 12.26 -10.90 -4.71
N MET A 24 11.21 -11.71 -4.54
CA MET A 24 10.82 -12.73 -5.53
C MET A 24 10.38 -12.12 -6.85
N SER A 25 9.68 -10.99 -6.82
CA SER A 25 9.35 -10.21 -8.01
C SER A 25 10.61 -9.80 -8.78
N LEU A 26 11.63 -9.33 -8.07
CA LEU A 26 12.89 -8.91 -8.67
C LEU A 26 13.70 -10.11 -9.18
N THR A 27 13.78 -11.19 -8.41
CA THR A 27 14.49 -12.41 -8.80
C THR A 27 13.87 -13.05 -10.04
N THR A 28 12.53 -13.14 -10.10
CA THR A 28 11.85 -13.65 -11.30
C THR A 28 12.09 -12.76 -12.51
N TYR A 29 12.16 -11.44 -12.32
CA TYR A 29 12.53 -10.49 -13.37
C TYR A 29 13.96 -10.69 -13.88
N LEU A 30 14.95 -10.68 -12.98
CA LEU A 30 16.37 -10.83 -13.34
C LEU A 30 16.68 -12.20 -13.93
N ALA A 31 15.92 -13.23 -13.57
CA ALA A 31 16.11 -14.57 -14.12
C ALA A 31 15.39 -14.78 -15.46
N ASN A 32 14.51 -13.87 -15.88
CA ASN A 32 13.74 -14.00 -17.12
C ASN A 32 14.58 -13.74 -18.37
N ASP A 33 15.56 -12.83 -18.29
CA ASP A 33 16.44 -12.44 -19.39
C ASP A 33 17.71 -11.76 -18.83
N ASN A 34 18.59 -11.23 -19.68
CA ASN A 34 19.78 -10.46 -19.31
C ASN A 34 19.44 -9.04 -18.81
N PHE A 35 18.46 -8.92 -17.91
CA PHE A 35 18.09 -7.66 -17.29
C PHE A 35 18.98 -7.33 -16.09
N SER A 36 19.18 -6.04 -15.87
CA SER A 36 19.89 -5.52 -14.70
C SER A 36 18.93 -4.93 -13.67
N LEU A 37 19.45 -4.65 -12.47
CA LEU A 37 18.69 -3.96 -11.41
C LEU A 37 18.18 -2.57 -11.83
N TRP A 38 18.86 -1.92 -12.78
CA TRP A 38 18.49 -0.60 -13.29
C TRP A 38 17.30 -0.65 -14.24
N ASP A 39 17.12 -1.77 -14.94
CA ASP A 39 16.05 -1.94 -15.92
C ASP A 39 14.67 -2.14 -15.25
N ASN A 40 14.66 -2.40 -13.95
CA ASN A 40 13.47 -2.39 -13.09
C ASN A 40 13.76 -1.61 -11.80
N ILE A 41 14.11 -0.34 -11.97
CA ILE A 41 14.51 0.53 -10.86
C ILE A 41 13.45 0.60 -9.76
N LEU A 42 12.16 0.56 -10.11
CA LEU A 42 11.07 0.60 -9.14
C LEU A 42 11.10 -0.61 -8.20
N ASN A 43 11.17 -1.82 -8.75
CA ASN A 43 11.21 -3.02 -7.93
C ASN A 43 12.50 -3.07 -7.09
N THR A 44 13.63 -2.61 -7.62
CA THR A 44 14.90 -2.51 -6.89
C THR A 44 14.80 -1.53 -5.72
N THR A 45 14.27 -0.32 -5.94
CA THR A 45 14.10 0.67 -4.88
C THR A 45 13.07 0.23 -3.84
N ASP A 46 11.99 -0.42 -4.28
CA ASP A 46 10.99 -0.98 -3.38
C ASP A 46 11.62 -2.04 -2.48
N LEU A 47 12.49 -2.92 -3.04
CA LEU A 47 13.17 -3.94 -2.25
C LEU A 47 13.98 -3.29 -1.14
N LEU A 48 14.81 -2.30 -1.46
CA LEU A 48 15.60 -1.56 -0.47
C LEU A 48 14.72 -0.91 0.59
N LEU A 49 13.62 -0.29 0.18
CA LEU A 49 12.68 0.35 1.10
C LEU A 49 12.06 -0.66 2.07
N VAL A 50 11.45 -1.73 1.56
CA VAL A 50 10.72 -2.69 2.40
C VAL A 50 11.68 -3.48 3.29
N THR A 51 12.89 -3.81 2.83
CA THR A 51 13.90 -4.48 3.67
C THR A 51 14.41 -3.55 4.75
N THR A 52 14.68 -2.28 4.43
CA THR A 52 15.13 -1.29 5.42
C THR A 52 14.08 -1.10 6.50
N VAL A 53 12.81 -0.92 6.12
CA VAL A 53 11.71 -0.79 7.08
C VAL A 53 11.55 -2.07 7.92
N THR A 54 11.66 -3.25 7.31
CA THR A 54 11.63 -4.53 8.03
C THR A 54 12.73 -4.60 9.08
N VAL A 55 13.97 -4.27 8.72
CA VAL A 55 15.13 -4.28 9.63
C VAL A 55 14.95 -3.26 10.75
N VAL A 56 14.50 -2.05 10.44
CA VAL A 56 14.24 -1.01 11.45
C VAL A 56 13.16 -1.47 12.43
N ILE A 57 12.06 -2.05 11.96
CA ILE A 57 11.00 -2.59 12.83
C ILE A 57 11.50 -3.80 13.63
N TYR A 58 12.35 -4.64 13.06
CA TYR A 58 12.91 -5.79 13.76
C TYR A 58 13.75 -5.37 14.98
N PHE A 59 14.60 -4.34 14.83
CA PHE A 59 15.47 -3.86 15.90
C PHE A 59 14.81 -2.85 16.86
N PHE A 60 14.01 -1.93 16.32
CA PHE A 60 13.46 -0.79 17.07
C PHE A 60 11.93 -0.81 17.20
N GLY A 61 11.26 -1.76 16.54
CA GLY A 61 9.81 -1.86 16.56
C GLY A 61 9.26 -2.51 17.82
N ASP A 62 7.99 -2.21 18.08
CA ASP A 62 7.26 -2.77 19.21
C ASP A 62 6.91 -4.25 18.94
N LYS A 63 7.54 -5.16 19.71
CA LYS A 63 7.36 -6.62 19.61
C LYS A 63 5.94 -7.10 19.96
N SER A 64 5.07 -6.23 20.48
CA SER A 64 3.67 -6.57 20.78
C SER A 64 2.76 -6.60 19.55
N SER A 65 3.23 -6.18 18.37
CA SER A 65 2.43 -6.20 17.14
C SER A 65 2.16 -7.64 16.68
N LYS A 66 0.92 -8.11 16.86
CA LYS A 66 0.52 -9.48 16.56
C LYS A 66 0.33 -9.68 15.06
N PHE A 67 0.79 -10.82 14.56
CA PHE A 67 0.51 -11.29 13.20
C PHE A 67 -1.01 -11.39 13.01
N THR A 68 -1.55 -10.71 12.00
CA THR A 68 -2.94 -10.94 11.62
C THR A 68 -3.05 -12.22 10.81
N LYS A 69 -4.21 -12.88 10.86
CA LYS A 69 -4.48 -14.06 10.01
C LYS A 69 -4.28 -13.73 8.52
N PHE A 70 -4.58 -12.49 8.12
CA PHE A 70 -4.41 -12.04 6.75
C PHE A 70 -2.93 -11.98 6.35
N ASP A 71 -2.08 -11.38 7.19
CA ASP A 71 -0.63 -11.31 6.94
C ASP A 71 -0.01 -12.71 6.85
N GLN A 72 -0.47 -13.64 7.69
CA GLN A 72 -0.02 -15.03 7.67
C GLN A 72 -0.39 -15.74 6.36
N VAL A 73 -1.62 -15.55 5.87
CA VAL A 73 -2.07 -16.12 4.59
C VAL A 73 -1.23 -15.55 3.43
N CYS A 74 -1.00 -14.24 3.40
CA CYS A 74 -0.13 -13.62 2.38
C CYS A 74 1.30 -14.17 2.45
N LEU A 75 1.87 -14.29 3.65
CA LEU A 75 3.21 -14.84 3.85
C LEU A 75 3.33 -16.29 3.36
N ILE A 76 2.37 -17.15 3.74
CA ILE A 76 2.32 -18.55 3.29
C ILE A 76 2.20 -18.61 1.76
N ALA A 77 1.34 -17.78 1.17
CA ALA A 77 1.19 -17.72 -0.29
C ALA A 77 2.51 -17.37 -0.99
N VAL A 78 3.25 -16.37 -0.50
CA VAL A 78 4.57 -16.00 -1.05
C VAL A 78 5.57 -17.14 -0.93
N ILE A 79 5.61 -17.86 0.20
CA ILE A 79 6.48 -19.02 0.39
C ILE A 79 6.14 -20.13 -0.61
N VAL A 80 4.85 -20.45 -0.77
CA VAL A 80 4.37 -21.46 -1.73
C VAL A 80 4.74 -21.06 -3.16
N ILE A 81 4.52 -19.80 -3.56
CA ILE A 81 4.89 -19.31 -4.90
C ILE A 81 6.42 -19.39 -5.10
N THR A 82 7.20 -19.12 -4.06
CA THR A 82 8.66 -19.23 -4.11
C THR A 82 9.11 -20.67 -4.36
N LEU A 83 8.55 -21.62 -3.63
CA LEU A 83 8.83 -23.06 -3.82
C LEU A 83 8.37 -23.53 -5.21
N PHE A 84 7.19 -23.09 -5.65
CA PHE A 84 6.67 -23.36 -6.99
C PHE A 84 7.62 -22.85 -8.08
N TRP A 85 8.11 -21.61 -7.97
CA TRP A 85 9.08 -21.06 -8.91
C TRP A 85 10.39 -21.83 -8.87
N PHE A 86 10.86 -22.21 -7.67
CA PHE A 86 12.11 -22.93 -7.52
C PHE A 86 12.11 -24.26 -8.30
N ILE A 87 10.96 -24.95 -8.35
CA ILE A 87 10.77 -26.21 -9.07
C ILE A 87 10.50 -25.98 -10.56
N THR A 88 9.54 -25.10 -10.90
CA THR A 88 9.06 -24.95 -12.29
C THR A 88 9.93 -24.02 -13.14
N LYS A 89 10.69 -23.13 -12.50
CA LYS A 89 11.44 -22.02 -13.13
C LYS A 89 10.58 -21.14 -14.05
N THR A 90 9.26 -21.15 -13.87
CA THR A 90 8.34 -20.33 -14.69
C THR A 90 8.35 -18.88 -14.21
N HIS A 91 9.27 -18.07 -14.75
CA HIS A 91 9.49 -16.68 -14.34
C HIS A 91 8.22 -15.83 -14.46
N PHE A 92 7.59 -15.82 -15.63
CA PHE A 92 6.39 -15.03 -15.91
C PHE A 92 5.23 -15.38 -14.97
N LEU A 93 4.89 -16.67 -14.86
CA LEU A 93 3.75 -17.11 -14.05
C LEU A 93 3.97 -16.80 -12.57
N SER A 94 5.16 -17.11 -12.06
CA SER A 94 5.50 -16.84 -10.66
C SER A 94 5.49 -15.34 -10.36
N HIS A 95 5.96 -14.51 -11.30
CA HIS A 95 5.89 -13.07 -11.19
C HIS A 95 4.44 -12.57 -11.11
N ILE A 96 3.55 -13.03 -11.98
CA ILE A 96 2.12 -12.68 -11.95
C ILE A 96 1.49 -13.07 -10.62
N MET A 97 1.76 -14.28 -10.12
CA MET A 97 1.23 -14.74 -8.83
C MET A 97 1.68 -13.83 -7.68
N ILE A 98 2.96 -13.42 -7.66
CA ILE A 98 3.48 -12.46 -6.68
C ILE A 98 2.77 -11.11 -6.81
N GLN A 99 2.62 -10.56 -8.02
CA GLN A 99 1.92 -9.28 -8.21
C GLN A 99 0.47 -9.36 -7.72
N SER A 100 -0.22 -10.47 -7.93
CA SER A 100 -1.58 -10.68 -7.40
C SER A 100 -1.62 -10.66 -5.88
N VAL A 101 -0.68 -11.32 -5.20
CA VAL A 101 -0.58 -11.27 -3.74
C VAL A 101 -0.34 -9.82 -3.26
N LEU A 102 0.54 -9.08 -3.93
CA LEU A 102 0.79 -7.67 -3.61
C LEU A 102 -0.46 -6.81 -3.79
N VAL A 103 -1.28 -7.04 -4.83
CA VAL A 103 -2.55 -6.32 -5.01
C VAL A 103 -3.55 -6.69 -3.91
N ILE A 104 -3.73 -7.98 -3.63
CA ILE A 104 -4.66 -8.47 -2.59
C ILE A 104 -4.27 -7.90 -1.23
N SER A 105 -2.98 -7.71 -0.97
CA SER A 105 -2.49 -7.15 0.29
C SER A 105 -2.98 -5.72 0.59
N TYR A 106 -3.48 -4.98 -0.40
CA TYR A 106 -4.11 -3.68 -0.17
C TYR A 106 -5.52 -3.79 0.43
N PHE A 107 -6.14 -4.97 0.42
CA PHE A 107 -7.51 -5.16 0.88
C PHE A 107 -7.76 -4.63 2.31
N PRO A 108 -6.90 -4.88 3.32
CA PRO A 108 -7.08 -4.31 4.66
C PRO A 108 -7.08 -2.77 4.66
N VAL A 109 -6.23 -2.15 3.83
CA VAL A 109 -6.15 -0.68 3.70
C VAL A 109 -7.38 -0.12 3.00
N ILE A 110 -7.79 -0.74 1.89
CA ILE A 110 -9.01 -0.38 1.15
C ILE A 110 -10.22 -0.48 2.07
N ARG A 111 -10.37 -1.59 2.80
CA ARG A 111 -11.47 -1.81 3.74
C ARG A 111 -11.48 -0.75 4.85
N ARG A 112 -10.31 -0.41 5.40
CA ARG A 112 -10.17 0.65 6.40
C ARG A 112 -10.63 1.99 5.85
N LEU A 113 -10.10 2.42 4.71
CA LEU A 113 -10.48 3.70 4.09
C LEU A 113 -11.96 3.74 3.69
N TRP A 114 -12.51 2.62 3.23
CA TRP A 114 -13.92 2.54 2.88
C TRP A 114 -14.86 2.78 4.07
N GLN A 115 -14.46 2.29 5.24
CA GLN A 115 -15.21 2.37 6.50
C GLN A 115 -14.89 3.64 7.32
N SER A 116 -13.76 4.30 7.06
CA SER A 116 -13.36 5.52 7.74
C SER A 116 -14.24 6.72 7.38
N LYS A 117 -14.50 7.57 8.37
CA LYS A 117 -15.21 8.86 8.19
C LYS A 117 -14.27 10.04 7.94
N GLU A 118 -12.99 9.86 8.22
CA GLU A 118 -11.95 10.87 8.07
C GLU A 118 -10.70 10.23 7.45
N ASN A 119 -10.01 10.99 6.60
CA ASN A 119 -8.75 10.55 6.03
C ASN A 119 -7.62 10.84 7.03
N THR A 120 -6.95 9.78 7.49
CA THR A 120 -5.80 9.91 8.39
C THR A 120 -4.46 9.87 7.67
N GLU A 121 -4.47 9.64 6.36
CA GLU A 121 -3.27 9.45 5.54
C GLU A 121 -2.92 10.75 4.78
N PRO A 122 -1.64 11.15 4.75
CA PRO A 122 -1.22 12.37 4.06
C PRO A 122 -1.24 12.20 2.54
N PHE A 123 -2.06 13.00 1.84
CA PHE A 123 -2.13 12.98 0.36
C PHE A 123 -0.77 13.19 -0.31
N SER A 124 0.10 14.04 0.23
CA SER A 124 1.42 14.32 -0.34
C SER A 124 2.28 13.08 -0.50
N VAL A 125 2.26 12.17 0.49
CA VAL A 125 3.02 10.91 0.44
C VAL A 125 2.48 10.00 -0.66
N TRP A 126 1.15 9.87 -0.77
CA TRP A 126 0.52 9.00 -1.76
C TRP A 126 0.62 9.54 -3.19
N ILE A 127 0.59 10.87 -3.37
CA ILE A 127 0.87 11.51 -4.67
C ILE A 127 2.33 11.24 -5.07
N LEU A 128 3.28 11.38 -4.15
CA LEU A 128 4.68 11.04 -4.45
C LEU A 128 4.83 9.55 -4.79
N MET A 129 4.18 8.65 -4.05
CA MET A 129 4.13 7.21 -4.35
C MET A 129 3.45 6.89 -5.69
N MET A 130 2.62 7.79 -6.23
CA MET A 130 2.05 7.66 -7.58
C MET A 130 3.02 8.14 -8.65
N ILE A 131 3.71 9.25 -8.40
CA ILE A 131 4.63 9.86 -9.36
C ILE A 131 5.84 8.95 -9.62
N VAL A 132 6.41 8.36 -8.57
CA VAL A 132 7.59 7.48 -8.67
C VAL A 132 7.39 6.33 -9.68
N PRO A 133 6.33 5.50 -9.61
CA PRO A 133 6.14 4.40 -10.56
C PRO A 133 5.78 4.88 -11.97
N ILE A 134 5.17 6.06 -12.14
CA ILE A 134 4.96 6.67 -13.47
C ILE A 134 6.31 6.97 -14.14
N PHE A 135 7.25 7.58 -13.40
CA PHE A 135 8.58 7.84 -13.95
C PHE A 135 9.39 6.56 -14.15
N ALA A 136 9.34 5.62 -13.21
CA ALA A 136 10.06 4.37 -13.34
C ALA A 136 9.57 3.50 -14.51
N LEU A 137 8.28 3.61 -14.88
CA LEU A 137 7.73 2.97 -16.07
C LEU A 137 8.44 3.42 -17.35
N LEU A 138 8.84 4.69 -17.45
CA LEU A 138 9.55 5.23 -18.63
C LEU A 138 10.95 4.61 -18.80
N SER A 139 11.58 4.21 -17.70
CA SER A 139 12.88 3.53 -17.70
C SER A 139 12.79 2.00 -17.68
N SER A 140 11.59 1.44 -17.55
CA SER A 140 11.39 0.00 -17.35
C SER A 140 11.67 -0.78 -18.65
N LYS A 141 12.43 -1.88 -18.57
CA LYS A 141 12.62 -2.81 -19.71
C LYS A 141 12.00 -4.16 -19.42
N GLY A 142 11.32 -4.72 -20.42
CA GLY A 142 10.69 -6.03 -20.35
C GLY A 142 9.30 -5.99 -19.70
N ILE A 143 8.49 -6.98 -20.08
CA ILE A 143 7.06 -7.03 -19.70
C ILE A 143 6.85 -7.16 -18.18
N LEU A 144 7.73 -7.88 -17.48
CA LEU A 144 7.66 -8.05 -16.01
C LEU A 144 7.86 -6.71 -15.27
N ALA A 145 8.81 -5.88 -15.68
CA ALA A 145 9.01 -4.55 -15.09
C ALA A 145 7.82 -3.62 -15.36
N THR A 146 7.28 -3.66 -16.59
CA THR A 146 6.05 -2.93 -16.94
C THR A 146 4.87 -3.34 -16.07
N ILE A 147 4.64 -4.65 -15.88
CA ILE A 147 3.57 -5.16 -15.01
C ILE A 147 3.75 -4.64 -13.58
N TYR A 148 4.97 -4.69 -13.04
CA TYR A 148 5.27 -4.21 -11.70
C TYR A 148 4.91 -2.72 -11.52
N SER A 149 5.34 -1.89 -12.47
CA SER A 149 5.08 -0.45 -12.47
C SER A 149 3.59 -0.12 -12.67
N VAL A 150 2.93 -0.75 -13.65
CA VAL A 150 1.48 -0.55 -13.90
C VAL A 150 0.65 -0.96 -12.69
N ARG A 151 0.99 -2.08 -12.03
CA ARG A 151 0.34 -2.50 -10.78
C ARG A 151 0.46 -1.43 -9.70
N ALA A 152 1.66 -0.87 -9.51
CA ALA A 152 1.89 0.17 -8.51
C ALA A 152 1.07 1.43 -8.80
N ILE A 153 1.02 1.87 -10.07
CA ILE A 153 0.21 3.00 -10.52
C ILE A 153 -1.28 2.74 -10.25
N ALA A 154 -1.80 1.60 -10.70
CA ALA A 154 -3.21 1.25 -10.55
C ALA A 154 -3.62 1.17 -9.06
N SER A 155 -2.82 0.48 -8.24
CA SER A 155 -3.10 0.30 -6.82
C SER A 155 -3.08 1.62 -6.06
N THR A 156 -2.06 2.45 -6.32
CA THR A 156 -1.93 3.77 -5.69
C THR A 156 -3.04 4.71 -6.14
N GLY A 157 -3.46 4.63 -7.40
CA GLY A 157 -4.56 5.44 -7.94
C GLY A 157 -5.88 5.13 -7.27
N ILE A 158 -6.19 3.84 -7.09
CA ILE A 158 -7.38 3.40 -6.35
C ILE A 158 -7.35 3.95 -4.92
N LEU A 159 -6.21 3.89 -4.23
CA LEU A 159 -6.09 4.42 -2.87
C LEU A 159 -6.27 5.93 -2.81
N LEU A 160 -5.68 6.68 -3.74
CA LEU A 160 -5.89 8.13 -3.85
C LEU A 160 -7.35 8.49 -4.09
N LEU A 161 -8.04 7.78 -4.98
CA LEU A 161 -9.48 7.97 -5.23
C LEU A 161 -10.31 7.68 -3.97
N LEU A 162 -9.96 6.65 -3.20
CA LEU A 162 -10.63 6.34 -1.94
C LEU A 162 -10.38 7.41 -0.88
N MET A 163 -9.17 7.94 -0.79
CA MET A 163 -8.85 9.05 0.12
C MET A 163 -9.66 10.30 -0.26
N LEU A 164 -9.73 10.63 -1.56
CA LEU A 164 -10.57 11.74 -2.05
C LEU A 164 -12.05 11.56 -1.72
N ARG A 165 -12.58 10.33 -1.86
CA ARG A 165 -13.95 10.01 -1.46
C ARG A 165 -14.18 10.29 0.02
N VAL A 166 -13.29 9.84 0.91
CA VAL A 166 -13.42 10.03 2.36
C VAL A 166 -13.38 11.52 2.70
N GLU A 167 -12.45 12.27 2.11
CA GLU A 167 -12.31 13.72 2.33
C GLU A 167 -13.58 14.47 1.90
N TYR A 168 -14.12 14.13 0.72
CA TYR A 168 -15.35 14.73 0.20
C TYR A 168 -16.56 14.48 1.13
N ILE A 169 -16.71 13.25 1.63
CA ILE A 169 -17.78 12.91 2.58
C ILE A 169 -17.62 13.69 3.89
N SER A 170 -16.40 13.77 4.42
CA SER A 170 -16.08 14.50 5.66
C SER A 170 -16.41 15.99 5.55
N TYR A 171 -16.01 16.62 4.44
CA TYR A 171 -16.31 18.02 4.15
C TYR A 171 -17.82 18.28 4.08
N LYS A 172 -18.56 17.42 3.36
CA LYS A 172 -20.03 17.53 3.23
C LYS A 172 -20.74 17.40 4.57
N LEU A 173 -20.34 16.44 5.41
CA LEU A 173 -20.90 16.25 6.75
C LEU A 173 -20.64 17.46 7.66
N SER A 174 -19.44 18.02 7.60
CA SER A 174 -19.06 19.22 8.38
C SER A 174 -19.89 20.44 7.98
N GLY A 175 -20.14 20.64 6.68
CA GLY A 175 -21.01 21.71 6.18
C GLY A 175 -22.45 21.60 6.71
N LEU A 176 -23.04 20.40 6.65
CA LEU A 176 -24.40 20.14 7.15
C LEU A 176 -24.52 20.35 8.68
N GLN A 177 -23.49 20.01 9.45
CA GLN A 177 -23.46 20.26 10.89
C GLN A 177 -23.40 21.75 11.21
N ASN A 178 -22.58 22.50 10.47
CA ASN A 178 -22.48 23.96 10.64
C ASN A 178 -23.81 24.67 10.33
N GLU A 179 -24.50 24.24 9.27
CA GLU A 179 -25.81 24.79 8.90
C GLU A 179 -26.88 24.53 9.98
N ARG A 180 -26.97 23.29 10.51
CA ARG A 180 -27.87 22.97 11.62
C ARG A 180 -27.59 23.82 12.86
N ARG A 181 -26.32 23.96 13.23
CA ARG A 181 -25.89 24.77 14.37
C ARG A 181 -26.27 26.24 14.19
N PHE A 182 -26.13 26.78 12.97
CA PHE A 182 -26.54 28.15 12.65
C PHE A 182 -28.07 28.34 12.80
N ILE A 183 -28.88 27.40 12.32
CA ILE A 183 -30.35 27.45 12.44
C ILE A 183 -30.78 27.39 13.91
N GLU A 184 -30.17 26.52 14.72
CA GLU A 184 -30.46 26.43 16.16
C GLU A 184 -30.11 27.73 16.90
N LEU A 185 -28.94 28.32 16.62
CA LEU A 185 -28.54 29.60 17.21
C LEU A 185 -29.51 30.73 16.84
N LYS A 186 -30.00 30.76 15.60
CA LYS A 186 -31.00 31.75 15.16
C LYS A 186 -32.33 31.56 15.89
N LYS A 187 -32.79 30.32 16.10
CA LYS A 187 -33.99 30.00 16.89
C LYS A 187 -33.85 30.43 18.36
N LEU A 188 -32.69 30.15 18.97
CA LEU A 188 -32.41 30.54 20.36
C LEU A 188 -32.40 32.05 20.55
N ARG A 189 -31.82 32.80 19.60
CA ARG A 189 -31.85 34.27 19.62
C ARG A 189 -33.26 34.83 19.52
N LYS A 190 -34.09 34.28 18.63
CA LYS A 190 -35.49 34.71 18.48
C LYS A 190 -36.36 34.43 19.72
N LYS A 191 -36.01 33.42 20.54
CA LYS A 191 -36.74 33.10 21.78
C LYS A 191 -36.35 33.99 22.97
N ARG A 192 -35.23 34.72 22.88
CA ARG A 192 -34.73 35.61 23.95
C ARG A 192 -35.07 37.10 23.72
N ALA A 193 -35.62 37.43 22.55
CA ALA A 193 -36.15 38.75 22.21
C ALA A 193 -37.67 38.72 22.35
#